data_AF-A0ABD7D0J6-F1
#
_entry.id   AF-A0ABD7D0J6-F1
#
_cell.length_a   1.000
_cell.length_b   1.000
_cell.length_c   1.000
_cell.angle_alpha   90.00
_cell.angle_beta   90.00
_cell.angle_gamma   90.00
#
_symmetry.space_group_name_H-M   'P 1'
#
loop_
_entity.id
_entity.type
_entity.pdbx_description
1 polymer ?
#
loop_
_entity_poly.entity_id
_entity_poly.type
_entity_poly.pdbx_seq_one_letter_code
_entity_poly.pdbx_strand_id
1 'polypeptide(L)'
;MTETTGKYADFEGLRAQAVALRREGLSVRQIRDRLKVFNNDMLHRLLQGEPAPEWTKRPRAKDDLREKARELRLQGMTYDQIQVELGCSKSSISLWVRDLPKPEPRYTEEERLARMNAGLANLRAGQDRERVETKRAARESIGKLSDRELFIAGVTLYWAEGMKDKPYSRRESLLFINSDPNVIKVYLRWLDLLGVARDRLHIRVSIHESGDAPGAERFWSDVTGVPRTAFMRATLKKHNPKTNRRNTGATYHGCLVIYVTKSAELYRRVEGAWYGIVLGAGPAS
;
A
#
# COMPACT_ATOMS: atom_id res chain seq x y z
N MET A 1 50.57 41.40 56.28
CA MET A 1 49.29 40.68 56.26
C MET A 1 49.46 39.44 55.40
N THR A 2 48.96 38.33 55.95
CA THR A 2 48.72 37.02 55.33
C THR A 2 49.94 36.23 54.85
N GLU A 3 50.50 35.48 55.80
CA GLU A 3 51.07 34.15 55.56
C GLU A 3 50.07 33.30 54.76
N THR A 4 50.42 32.94 53.53
CA THR A 4 49.74 31.89 52.77
C THR A 4 50.72 31.17 51.85
N THR A 5 51.99 31.10 52.25
CA THR A 5 53.10 30.61 51.42
C THR A 5 53.35 29.10 51.55
N GLY A 6 52.81 28.42 52.57
CA GLY A 6 53.13 27.01 52.84
C GLY A 6 52.48 25.99 51.89
N LYS A 7 51.19 26.12 51.55
CA LYS A 7 50.47 25.10 50.75
C LYS A 7 50.69 25.21 49.23
N TYR A 8 50.82 26.45 48.72
CA TYR A 8 51.03 26.68 47.29
C TYR A 8 52.48 26.41 46.86
N ALA A 9 53.45 26.73 47.72
CA ALA A 9 54.86 26.39 47.46
C ALA A 9 55.08 24.86 47.45
N ASP A 10 54.39 24.13 48.33
CA ASP A 10 54.41 22.66 48.36
C ASP A 10 53.77 22.05 47.10
N PHE A 11 52.66 22.62 46.62
CA PHE A 11 52.01 22.16 45.38
C PHE A 11 52.87 22.39 44.14
N GLU A 12 53.44 23.59 43.95
CA GLU A 12 54.31 23.87 42.79
C GLU A 12 55.60 23.04 42.82
N GLY A 13 56.16 22.81 44.01
CA GLY A 13 57.30 21.91 44.19
C GLY A 13 56.96 20.45 43.85
N LEU A 14 55.83 19.95 44.36
CA LEU A 14 55.31 18.62 44.03
C LEU A 14 54.98 18.49 42.54
N ARG A 15 54.49 19.56 41.91
CA ARG A 15 54.17 19.60 40.48
C ARG A 15 55.43 19.47 39.64
N ALA A 16 56.45 20.26 39.95
CA ALA A 16 57.74 20.18 39.27
C ALA A 16 58.34 18.77 39.34
N GLN A 17 58.29 18.12 40.51
CA GLN A 17 58.75 16.75 40.69
C GLN A 17 57.89 15.73 39.92
N ALA A 18 56.57 15.85 39.98
CA ALA A 18 55.66 14.96 39.26
C ALA A 18 55.85 15.06 37.74
N VAL A 19 56.03 16.28 37.21
CA VAL A 19 56.31 16.53 35.79
C VAL A 19 57.67 15.97 35.39
N ALA A 20 58.72 16.15 36.21
CA ALA A 20 60.04 15.57 35.95
C ALA A 20 59.97 14.04 35.86
N LEU A 21 59.35 13.38 36.83
CA LEU A 21 59.16 11.92 36.82
C LEU A 21 58.30 11.47 35.63
N ARG A 22 57.33 12.28 35.20
CA ARG A 22 56.51 12.00 34.01
C ARG A 22 57.32 12.05 32.72
N ARG A 23 58.22 13.03 32.61
CA ARG A 23 59.15 13.18 31.47
C ARG A 23 60.25 12.12 31.45
N GLU A 24 60.61 11.58 32.62
CA GLU A 24 61.46 10.38 32.76
C GLU A 24 60.73 9.08 32.33
N GLY A 25 59.45 9.15 31.96
CA GLY A 25 58.70 8.04 31.40
C GLY A 25 57.92 7.21 32.43
N LEU A 26 57.77 7.67 33.67
CA LEU A 26 57.04 6.93 34.70
C LEU A 26 55.52 7.00 34.48
N SER A 27 54.85 5.88 34.76
CA SER A 27 53.39 5.80 34.79
C SER A 27 52.83 6.57 36.00
N VAL A 28 51.55 6.97 35.91
CA VAL A 28 50.85 7.67 37.00
C VAL A 28 50.94 6.87 38.31
N ARG A 29 50.87 5.54 38.23
CA ARG A 29 51.03 4.64 39.38
C ARG A 29 52.42 4.71 40.01
N GLN A 30 53.48 4.73 39.19
CA GLN A 30 54.85 4.83 39.70
C GLN A 30 55.11 6.20 40.33
N ILE A 31 54.59 7.28 39.74
CA ILE A 31 54.69 8.64 40.27
C ILE A 31 53.94 8.74 41.62
N ARG A 32 52.73 8.19 41.69
CA ARG A 32 51.94 8.05 42.92
C ARG A 32 52.75 7.40 44.04
N ASP A 33 53.38 6.27 43.73
CA ASP A 33 54.12 5.47 44.71
C ASP A 33 55.44 6.14 45.11
N ARG A 34 56.11 6.85 44.18
CA ARG A 34 57.38 7.58 44.41
C ARG A 34 57.20 8.85 45.23
N LEU A 35 56.17 9.64 44.93
CA LEU A 35 55.85 10.89 45.62
C LEU A 35 54.97 10.68 46.85
N LYS A 36 54.47 9.46 47.06
CA LYS A 36 53.53 9.10 48.15
C LYS A 36 52.26 9.96 48.16
N VAL A 37 51.84 10.42 46.97
CA VAL A 37 50.60 11.19 46.77
C VAL A 37 49.48 10.24 46.37
N PHE A 38 48.72 9.72 47.34
CA PHE A 38 47.68 8.72 47.11
C PHE A 38 46.30 9.30 46.76
N ASN A 39 46.17 10.63 46.71
CA ASN A 39 44.96 11.29 46.25
C ASN A 39 45.00 11.44 44.71
N ASN A 40 44.12 10.71 44.01
CA ASN A 40 44.09 10.68 42.55
C ASN A 40 43.77 12.05 41.93
N ASP A 41 42.87 12.83 42.52
CA ASP A 41 42.50 14.16 41.99
C ASP A 41 43.64 15.16 42.13
N MET A 42 44.43 15.06 43.21
CA MET A 42 45.65 15.86 43.37
C MET A 42 46.71 15.43 42.35
N LEU A 43 46.93 14.13 42.19
CA LEU A 43 47.90 13.60 41.23
C LEU A 43 47.56 13.97 39.77
N HIS A 44 46.28 13.94 39.40
CA HIS A 44 45.82 14.37 38.08
C HIS A 44 46.05 15.87 37.86
N ARG A 45 45.85 16.71 38.88
CA ARG A 45 46.17 18.16 38.80
C ARG A 45 47.67 18.42 38.67
N LEU A 46 48.50 17.68 39.40
CA LEU A 46 49.98 17.80 39.29
C LEU A 46 50.48 17.41 37.89
N LEU A 47 49.85 16.43 37.25
CA LEU A 47 50.23 15.94 35.92
C LEU A 47 49.47 16.59 34.76
N GLN A 48 48.62 17.58 35.05
CA GLN A 48 47.80 18.24 34.03
C GLN A 48 48.68 18.94 33.00
N GLY A 49 48.48 18.59 31.73
CA GLY A 49 49.23 19.13 30.58
C GLY A 49 50.41 18.27 30.12
N GLU A 50 50.84 17.27 30.89
CA GLU A 50 51.94 16.38 30.48
C GLU A 50 51.42 15.08 29.84
N PRO A 51 51.90 14.71 28.64
CA PRO A 51 51.45 13.52 27.95
C PRO A 51 51.81 12.23 28.73
N ALA A 52 51.05 11.17 28.47
CA ALA A 52 51.40 9.85 28.99
C ALA A 52 52.59 9.25 28.23
N PRO A 53 53.52 8.56 28.92
CA PRO A 53 54.62 7.85 28.26
C PRO A 53 54.08 6.88 27.20
N GLU A 54 54.75 6.84 26.04
CA GLU A 54 54.29 6.04 24.89
C GLU A 54 54.03 4.56 25.23
N TRP A 55 54.89 3.93 26.04
CA TRP A 55 54.76 2.53 26.46
C TRP A 55 53.51 2.24 27.30
N THR A 56 52.89 3.27 27.90
CA THR A 56 51.66 3.13 28.69
C THR A 56 50.38 3.23 27.85
N LYS A 57 50.49 3.69 26.60
CA LYS A 57 49.36 3.67 25.66
C LYS A 57 49.12 2.23 25.25
N ARG A 58 47.94 1.68 25.57
CA ARG A 58 47.54 0.37 25.07
C ARG A 58 47.18 0.51 23.58
N PRO A 59 47.80 -0.24 22.66
CA PRO A 59 47.26 -0.37 21.32
C PRO A 59 45.85 -0.93 21.44
N ARG A 60 44.84 -0.31 20.83
CA ARG A 60 43.54 -0.96 20.76
C ARG A 60 43.71 -2.09 19.75
N ALA A 61 43.24 -3.28 20.10
CA ALA A 61 43.39 -4.50 19.29
C ALA A 61 42.81 -4.42 17.85
N LYS A 62 42.24 -3.28 17.44
CA LYS A 62 41.64 -3.04 16.13
C LYS A 62 42.14 -1.74 15.47
N ASP A 63 43.23 -1.14 15.96
CA ASP A 63 43.75 0.10 15.36
C ASP A 63 44.20 -0.14 13.91
N ASP A 64 44.85 -1.27 13.62
CA ASP A 64 45.25 -1.63 12.25
C ASP A 64 44.04 -1.82 11.31
N LEU A 65 42.98 -2.47 11.81
CA LEU A 65 41.72 -2.66 11.06
C LEU A 65 40.99 -1.34 10.83
N ARG A 66 41.08 -0.41 11.79
CA ARG A 66 40.53 0.93 11.66
C ARG A 66 41.26 1.72 10.58
N GLU A 67 42.59 1.72 10.60
CA GLU A 67 43.38 2.41 9.57
C GLU A 67 43.10 1.82 8.19
N LYS A 68 43.06 0.50 8.07
CA LYS A 68 42.71 -0.16 6.80
C LYS A 68 41.30 0.19 6.32
N ALA A 69 40.32 0.24 7.23
CA ALA A 69 38.95 0.66 6.88
C ALA A 69 38.91 2.11 6.35
N ARG A 70 39.74 3.00 6.90
CA ARG A 70 39.83 4.40 6.45
C ARG A 70 40.49 4.51 5.07
N GLU A 71 41.55 3.76 4.81
CA GLU A 71 42.18 3.67 3.48
C GLU A 71 41.17 3.22 2.41
N LEU A 72 40.47 2.10 2.66
CA LEU A 72 39.48 1.56 1.73
C LEU A 72 38.32 2.56 1.49
N ARG A 73 37.95 3.32 2.53
CA ARG A 73 36.93 4.35 2.40
C ARG A 73 37.37 5.49 1.48
N LEU A 74 38.61 5.95 1.62
CA LEU A 74 39.18 7.00 0.76
C LEU A 74 39.35 6.53 -0.69
N GLN A 75 39.51 5.23 -0.92
CA GLN A 75 39.49 4.61 -2.25
C GLN A 75 38.07 4.50 -2.86
N GLY A 76 37.03 4.98 -2.16
CA GLY A 76 35.66 4.95 -2.64
C GLY A 76 34.87 3.68 -2.29
N MET A 77 35.33 2.87 -1.34
CA MET A 77 34.56 1.69 -0.93
C MET A 77 33.39 2.03 0.02
N THR A 78 32.26 1.37 -0.22
CA THR A 78 31.08 1.43 0.65
C THR A 78 31.29 0.63 1.94
N TYR A 79 30.44 0.85 2.95
CA TYR A 79 30.55 0.13 4.22
C TYR A 79 30.41 -1.37 4.04
N ASP A 80 29.53 -1.82 3.12
CA ASP A 80 29.32 -3.24 2.84
C ASP A 80 30.55 -3.87 2.18
N GLN A 81 31.21 -3.16 1.27
CA GLN A 81 32.46 -3.64 0.66
C GLN A 81 33.59 -3.71 1.68
N ILE A 82 33.74 -2.71 2.55
CA ILE A 82 34.75 -2.71 3.63
C ILE A 82 34.46 -3.84 4.63
N GLN A 83 33.18 -4.13 4.90
CA GLN A 83 32.78 -5.25 5.75
C GLN A 83 33.17 -6.60 5.14
N VAL A 84 32.91 -6.79 3.84
CA VAL A 84 33.31 -8.02 3.13
C VAL A 84 34.84 -8.17 3.14
N GLU A 85 35.57 -7.08 2.95
CA GLU A 85 37.04 -7.07 2.91
C GLU A 85 37.69 -7.35 4.27
N LEU A 86 37.22 -6.70 5.34
CA LEU A 86 37.87 -6.72 6.65
C LEU A 86 37.23 -7.67 7.67
N GLY A 87 36.08 -8.26 7.35
CA GLY A 87 35.33 -9.14 8.26
C GLY A 87 34.81 -8.46 9.53
N CYS A 88 34.89 -7.12 9.62
CA CYS A 88 34.45 -6.34 10.77
C CYS A 88 32.95 -6.04 10.70
N SER A 89 32.31 -5.81 11.85
CA SER A 89 30.90 -5.42 11.87
C SER A 89 30.67 -4.06 11.20
N LYS A 90 29.55 -3.90 10.50
CA LYS A 90 29.13 -2.61 9.90
C LYS A 90 29.13 -1.46 10.89
N SER A 91 28.77 -1.74 12.15
CA SER A 91 28.77 -0.76 13.24
C SER A 91 30.17 -0.25 13.57
N SER A 92 31.17 -1.14 13.60
CA SER A 92 32.58 -0.76 13.85
C SER A 92 33.12 0.07 12.70
N ILE A 93 32.90 -0.37 11.47
CA ILE A 93 33.31 0.35 10.25
C ILE A 93 32.67 1.73 10.21
N SER A 94 31.36 1.83 10.45
CA SER A 94 30.66 3.12 10.47
C SER A 94 31.26 4.09 11.49
N LEU A 95 31.56 3.63 12.71
CA LEU A 95 32.21 4.47 13.72
C LEU A 95 33.59 4.96 13.27
N TRP A 96 34.34 4.12 12.55
CA TRP A 96 35.69 4.42 12.09
C TRP A 96 35.77 5.35 10.89
N VAL A 97 34.76 5.39 10.03
CA VAL A 97 34.86 6.07 8.72
C VAL A 97 33.73 7.07 8.43
N ARG A 98 32.79 7.28 9.36
CA ARG A 98 31.64 8.20 9.18
C ARG A 98 32.04 9.66 8.94
N ASP A 99 33.23 10.05 9.38
CA ASP A 99 33.80 11.39 9.18
C ASP A 99 34.47 11.56 7.81
N LEU A 100 34.66 10.47 7.05
CA LEU A 100 35.26 10.49 5.72
C LEU A 100 34.20 10.70 4.61
N PRO A 101 34.60 11.21 3.44
CA PRO A 101 33.71 11.39 2.30
C PRO A 101 32.92 10.12 1.95
N LYS A 102 31.69 10.32 1.47
CA LYS A 102 30.92 9.24 0.90
C LYS A 102 31.45 8.93 -0.50
N PRO A 103 31.59 7.65 -0.88
CA PRO A 103 31.86 7.25 -2.23
C PRO A 103 30.85 7.86 -3.19
N GLU A 104 31.33 8.13 -4.40
CA GLU A 104 30.45 8.48 -5.49
C GLU A 104 29.37 7.41 -5.65
N PRO A 105 28.10 7.80 -5.81
CA PRO A 105 27.06 6.82 -5.93
C PRO A 105 27.24 5.97 -7.19
N ARG A 106 26.96 4.67 -7.07
CA ARG A 106 27.07 3.71 -8.18
C ARG A 106 26.21 4.05 -9.40
N TYR A 107 25.15 4.82 -9.22
CA TYR A 107 24.19 5.21 -10.27
C TYR A 107 23.86 6.70 -10.16
N THR A 108 23.71 7.34 -11.32
CA THR A 108 23.12 8.68 -11.40
C THR A 108 21.67 8.66 -10.90
N GLU A 109 21.11 9.81 -10.56
CA GLU A 109 19.72 9.87 -10.12
C GLU A 109 18.76 9.38 -11.22
N GLU A 110 19.04 9.73 -12.48
CA GLU A 110 18.28 9.27 -13.64
C GLU A 110 18.29 7.75 -13.78
N GLU A 111 19.46 7.11 -13.62
CA GLU A 111 19.60 5.66 -13.68
C GLU A 111 18.85 4.96 -12.54
N ARG A 112 18.83 5.55 -11.34
CA ARG A 112 18.06 5.00 -10.20
C ARG A 112 16.56 5.07 -10.46
N LEU A 113 16.08 6.21 -10.93
CA LEU A 113 14.68 6.39 -11.28
C LEU A 113 14.26 5.46 -12.40
N ALA A 114 15.09 5.30 -13.44
CA ALA A 114 14.84 4.36 -14.54
C ALA A 114 14.72 2.92 -14.03
N ARG A 115 15.64 2.48 -13.16
CA ARG A 115 15.60 1.14 -12.55
C ARG A 115 14.39 0.92 -11.64
N MET A 116 14.05 1.93 -10.83
CA MET A 116 12.85 1.89 -9.98
C MET A 116 11.58 1.76 -10.83
N ASN A 117 11.46 2.58 -11.87
CA ASN A 117 10.32 2.56 -12.78
C ASN A 117 10.24 1.24 -13.56
N ALA A 118 11.36 0.68 -14.02
CA ALA A 118 11.40 -0.63 -14.65
C ALA A 118 10.97 -1.75 -13.69
N GLY A 119 11.45 -1.72 -12.44
CA GLY A 119 11.02 -2.65 -11.39
C GLY A 119 9.52 -2.56 -11.11
N LEU A 120 8.98 -1.35 -11.01
CA LEU A 120 7.55 -1.11 -10.81
C LEU A 120 6.71 -1.56 -12.01
N ALA A 121 7.19 -1.33 -13.23
CA ALA A 121 6.53 -1.80 -14.45
C ALA A 121 6.48 -3.33 -14.50
N ASN A 122 7.57 -4.01 -14.14
CA ASN A 122 7.61 -5.47 -14.05
C ASN A 122 6.66 -6.02 -12.98
N LEU A 123 6.62 -5.39 -11.81
CA LEU A 123 5.68 -5.75 -10.75
C LEU A 123 4.22 -5.60 -11.22
N ARG A 124 3.89 -4.45 -11.84
CA ARG A 124 2.55 -4.18 -12.39
C ARG A 124 2.19 -5.18 -13.48
N ALA A 125 3.10 -5.48 -14.40
CA ALA A 125 2.88 -6.49 -15.44
C ALA A 125 2.67 -7.90 -14.85
N GLY A 126 3.39 -8.26 -13.78
CA GLY A 126 3.14 -9.48 -13.02
C GLY A 126 1.73 -9.52 -12.44
N GLN A 127 1.35 -8.47 -11.72
CA GLN A 127 0.01 -8.34 -11.11
C GLN A 127 -1.11 -8.31 -12.15
N ASP A 128 -0.91 -7.65 -13.28
CA ASP A 128 -1.90 -7.58 -14.35
C ASP A 128 -2.10 -8.94 -15.01
N ARG A 129 -1.01 -9.72 -15.21
CA ARG A 129 -1.12 -11.12 -15.65
C ARG A 129 -1.89 -11.97 -14.66
N GLU A 130 -1.58 -11.89 -13.37
CA GLU A 130 -2.30 -12.62 -12.32
C GLU A 130 -3.80 -12.25 -12.28
N ARG A 131 -4.12 -10.96 -12.44
CA ARG A 131 -5.51 -10.48 -12.51
C ARG A 131 -6.24 -11.03 -13.72
N VAL A 132 -5.58 -11.06 -14.89
CA VAL A 132 -6.16 -11.60 -16.13
C VAL A 132 -6.42 -13.09 -15.98
N GLU A 133 -5.44 -13.87 -15.49
CA GLU A 133 -5.61 -15.31 -15.30
C GLU A 133 -6.65 -15.65 -14.23
N THR A 134 -6.69 -14.91 -13.12
CA THR A 134 -7.75 -15.08 -12.09
C THR A 134 -9.14 -14.87 -12.68
N LYS A 135 -9.33 -13.80 -13.46
CA LYS A 135 -10.61 -13.53 -14.13
C LYS A 135 -10.95 -14.58 -15.18
N ARG A 136 -9.95 -15.07 -15.92
CA ARG A 136 -10.10 -16.12 -16.92
C ARG A 136 -10.54 -17.43 -16.28
N ALA A 137 -9.82 -17.89 -15.25
CA ALA A 137 -10.14 -19.12 -14.53
C ALA A 137 -11.55 -19.07 -13.92
N ALA A 138 -11.92 -17.95 -13.30
CA ALA A 138 -13.27 -17.75 -12.77
C ALA A 138 -14.37 -17.72 -13.85
N ARG A 139 -14.06 -17.21 -15.05
CA ARG A 139 -14.98 -17.25 -16.19
C ARG A 139 -15.14 -18.68 -16.72
N GLU A 140 -14.05 -19.41 -16.84
CA GLU A 140 -14.03 -20.77 -17.38
C GLU A 140 -14.72 -21.77 -16.42
N SER A 141 -14.65 -21.55 -15.11
CA SER A 141 -15.29 -22.42 -14.11
C SER A 141 -16.83 -22.40 -14.14
N ILE A 142 -17.45 -21.36 -14.69
CA ILE A 142 -18.91 -21.24 -14.79
C ILE A 142 -19.48 -22.15 -15.89
N GLY A 143 -18.74 -22.36 -16.98
CA GLY A 143 -19.21 -23.15 -18.11
C GLY A 143 -20.51 -22.64 -18.74
N LYS A 144 -21.33 -23.57 -19.24
CA LYS A 144 -22.69 -23.27 -19.73
C LYS A 144 -23.68 -23.51 -18.59
N LEU A 145 -24.54 -22.53 -18.33
CA LEU A 145 -25.61 -22.66 -17.35
C LEU A 145 -26.72 -23.56 -17.89
N SER A 146 -27.16 -24.49 -17.04
CA SER A 146 -28.45 -25.17 -17.21
C SER A 146 -29.62 -24.21 -16.96
N ASP A 147 -30.82 -24.61 -17.42
CA ASP A 147 -32.04 -23.85 -17.18
C ASP A 147 -32.30 -23.63 -15.68
N ARG A 148 -32.00 -24.62 -14.83
CA ARG A 148 -32.13 -24.48 -13.37
C ARG A 148 -31.17 -23.45 -12.80
N GLU A 149 -29.90 -23.45 -13.23
CA GLU A 149 -28.92 -22.47 -12.77
C GLU A 149 -29.26 -21.06 -13.24
N LEU A 150 -29.69 -20.90 -14.50
CA LEU A 150 -30.16 -19.63 -15.03
C LEU A 150 -31.42 -19.15 -14.29
N PHE A 151 -32.35 -20.06 -13.96
CA PHE A 151 -33.54 -19.75 -13.20
C PHE A 151 -33.18 -19.20 -11.80
N ILE A 152 -32.31 -19.90 -11.06
CA ILE A 152 -31.86 -19.48 -9.73
C ILE A 152 -31.12 -18.14 -9.81
N ALA A 153 -30.16 -18.01 -10.73
CA ALA A 153 -29.39 -16.78 -10.91
C ALA A 153 -30.29 -15.59 -11.24
N GLY A 154 -31.29 -15.77 -12.11
CA GLY A 154 -32.23 -14.72 -12.46
C GLY A 154 -33.18 -14.34 -11.33
N VAL A 155 -33.65 -15.30 -10.53
CA VAL A 155 -34.44 -15.01 -9.30
C VAL A 155 -33.60 -14.21 -8.31
N THR A 156 -32.36 -14.62 -8.04
CA THR A 156 -31.45 -13.89 -7.14
C THR A 156 -31.13 -12.49 -7.68
N LEU A 157 -30.87 -12.36 -8.97
CA LEU A 157 -30.60 -11.07 -9.61
C LEU A 157 -31.81 -10.13 -9.52
N TYR A 158 -33.01 -10.63 -9.80
CA TYR A 158 -34.24 -9.85 -9.64
C TYR A 158 -34.45 -9.46 -8.17
N TRP A 159 -34.18 -10.36 -7.23
CA TRP A 159 -34.35 -10.02 -5.82
C TRP A 159 -33.31 -9.00 -5.33
N ALA A 160 -32.12 -8.94 -5.93
CA ALA A 160 -31.12 -7.93 -5.62
C ALA A 160 -31.45 -6.55 -6.22
N GLU A 161 -31.79 -6.50 -7.51
CA GLU A 161 -31.82 -5.27 -8.32
C GLU A 161 -33.25 -4.86 -8.77
N GLY A 162 -34.20 -5.78 -8.71
CA GLY A 162 -35.59 -5.59 -9.14
C GLY A 162 -36.46 -4.86 -8.12
N MET A 163 -37.57 -4.29 -8.61
CA MET A 163 -38.59 -3.69 -7.75
C MET A 163 -39.29 -4.79 -6.95
N LYS A 164 -39.31 -4.62 -5.63
CA LYS A 164 -40.11 -5.47 -4.74
C LYS A 164 -41.46 -4.83 -4.49
N ASP A 165 -42.48 -5.67 -4.40
CA ASP A 165 -43.80 -5.27 -3.98
C ASP A 165 -43.76 -4.70 -2.57
N LYS A 166 -44.65 -3.76 -2.28
CA LYS A 166 -44.73 -3.11 -0.97
C LYS A 166 -46.11 -3.35 -0.38
N PRO A 167 -46.24 -3.77 0.89
CA PRO A 167 -47.55 -4.06 1.49
C PRO A 167 -48.57 -2.92 1.37
N TYR A 168 -48.11 -1.68 1.39
CA TYR A 168 -48.92 -0.45 1.30
C TYR A 168 -49.15 0.04 -0.14
N SER A 169 -48.57 -0.60 -1.15
CA SER A 169 -48.75 -0.27 -2.57
C SER A 169 -48.52 -1.51 -3.42
N ARG A 170 -49.45 -2.47 -3.29
CA ARG A 170 -49.38 -3.74 -4.01
C ARG A 170 -49.56 -3.52 -5.51
N ARG A 171 -48.53 -3.84 -6.27
CA ARG A 171 -48.45 -3.79 -7.73
C ARG A 171 -48.14 -5.14 -8.33
N GLU A 172 -47.39 -5.98 -7.60
CA GLU A 172 -46.96 -7.31 -8.03
C GLU A 172 -46.45 -7.29 -9.48
N SER A 173 -45.43 -6.48 -9.75
CA SER A 173 -44.98 -6.27 -11.13
C SER A 173 -43.49 -6.47 -11.26
N LEU A 174 -43.08 -7.21 -12.29
CA LEU A 174 -41.67 -7.29 -12.66
C LEU A 174 -41.22 -5.97 -13.29
N LEU A 175 -40.50 -5.17 -12.50
CA LEU A 175 -39.79 -3.99 -12.96
C LEU A 175 -38.33 -4.12 -12.57
N PHE A 176 -37.45 -4.03 -13.56
CA PHE A 176 -36.02 -4.18 -13.39
C PHE A 176 -35.31 -2.95 -13.95
N ILE A 177 -34.31 -2.45 -13.23
CA ILE A 177 -33.51 -1.31 -13.66
C ILE A 177 -32.03 -1.58 -13.41
N ASN A 178 -31.20 -1.47 -14.44
CA ASN A 178 -29.75 -1.60 -14.27
C ASN A 178 -28.99 -0.84 -15.38
N SER A 179 -27.75 -0.44 -15.10
CA SER A 179 -26.88 0.26 -16.05
C SER A 179 -25.85 -0.64 -16.72
N ASP A 180 -25.65 -1.86 -16.23
CA ASP A 180 -24.71 -2.83 -16.81
C ASP A 180 -25.38 -3.61 -17.96
N PRO A 181 -24.86 -3.55 -19.19
CA PRO A 181 -25.41 -4.27 -20.33
C PRO A 181 -25.34 -5.80 -20.18
N ASN A 182 -24.36 -6.35 -19.45
CA ASN A 182 -24.27 -7.79 -19.22
C ASN A 182 -25.36 -8.27 -18.26
N VAL A 183 -25.66 -7.48 -17.22
CA VAL A 183 -26.78 -7.75 -16.31
C VAL A 183 -28.10 -7.76 -17.07
N ILE A 184 -28.32 -6.77 -17.94
CA ILE A 184 -29.52 -6.71 -18.79
C ILE A 184 -29.61 -7.91 -19.73
N LYS A 185 -28.50 -8.34 -20.35
CA LYS A 185 -28.50 -9.53 -21.22
C LYS A 185 -28.90 -10.80 -20.46
N VAL A 186 -28.35 -11.02 -19.26
CA VAL A 186 -28.73 -12.16 -18.41
C VAL A 186 -30.21 -12.09 -18.03
N TYR A 187 -30.69 -10.91 -17.62
CA TYR A 187 -32.09 -10.70 -17.28
C TYR A 187 -33.03 -10.99 -18.44
N LEU A 188 -32.73 -10.55 -19.66
CA LEU A 188 -33.52 -10.87 -20.85
C LEU A 188 -33.54 -12.36 -21.16
N ARG A 189 -32.41 -13.07 -21.02
CA ARG A 189 -32.35 -14.53 -21.21
C ARG A 189 -33.15 -15.27 -20.14
N TRP A 190 -33.17 -14.78 -18.91
CA TRP A 190 -34.01 -15.30 -17.85
C TRP A 190 -35.50 -15.07 -18.12
N LEU A 191 -35.88 -13.90 -18.66
CA LEU A 191 -37.25 -13.66 -19.11
C LEU A 191 -37.66 -14.59 -20.25
N ASP A 192 -36.75 -14.87 -21.19
CA ASP A 192 -36.99 -15.86 -22.26
C ASP A 192 -37.22 -17.27 -21.65
N LEU A 193 -36.42 -17.67 -20.65
CA LEU A 193 -36.62 -18.93 -19.91
C LEU A 193 -37.97 -19.00 -19.19
N LEU A 194 -38.46 -17.88 -18.67
CA LEU A 194 -39.77 -17.77 -18.04
C LEU A 194 -40.94 -17.70 -19.05
N GLY A 195 -40.65 -17.76 -20.35
CA GLY A 195 -41.67 -17.70 -21.41
C GLY A 195 -42.27 -16.30 -21.60
N VAL A 196 -41.57 -15.24 -21.22
CA VAL A 196 -42.04 -13.86 -21.41
C VAL A 196 -41.79 -13.42 -22.84
N ALA A 197 -42.87 -13.27 -23.61
CA ALA A 197 -42.81 -12.73 -24.97
C ALA A 197 -42.33 -11.27 -25.01
N ARG A 198 -41.64 -10.89 -26.09
CA ARG A 198 -41.00 -9.58 -26.24
C ARG A 198 -41.98 -8.41 -26.33
N ASP A 199 -43.19 -8.66 -26.82
CA ASP A 199 -44.31 -7.70 -26.87
C ASP A 199 -44.83 -7.32 -25.48
N ARG A 200 -44.58 -8.15 -24.46
CA ARG A 200 -44.89 -7.83 -23.05
C ARG A 200 -43.89 -6.88 -22.42
N LEU A 201 -42.76 -6.58 -23.07
CA LEU A 201 -41.70 -5.76 -22.52
C LEU A 201 -41.92 -4.28 -22.86
N HIS A 202 -42.10 -3.49 -21.81
CA HIS A 202 -42.06 -2.04 -21.90
C HIS A 202 -40.67 -1.56 -21.46
N ILE A 203 -39.90 -1.08 -22.43
CA ILE A 203 -38.51 -0.67 -22.22
C ILE A 203 -38.39 0.84 -22.30
N ARG A 204 -37.64 1.45 -21.38
CA ARG A 204 -37.25 2.86 -21.47
C ARG A 204 -35.89 3.12 -20.87
N VAL A 205 -35.22 4.14 -21.38
CA VAL A 205 -33.98 4.65 -20.78
C VAL A 205 -34.32 5.57 -19.61
N SER A 206 -33.64 5.40 -18.49
CA SER A 206 -33.61 6.38 -17.41
C SER A 206 -32.22 7.02 -17.35
N ILE A 207 -32.15 8.30 -17.71
CA ILE A 207 -30.90 9.02 -17.89
C ILE A 207 -30.98 10.40 -17.23
N HIS A 208 -29.83 10.97 -16.88
CA HIS A 208 -29.77 12.34 -16.38
C HIS A 208 -30.13 13.31 -17.51
N GLU A 209 -30.77 14.44 -17.19
CA GLU A 209 -31.21 15.43 -18.19
C GLU A 209 -30.05 16.02 -19.02
N SER A 210 -28.83 16.01 -18.47
CA SER A 210 -27.60 16.41 -19.17
C SER A 210 -26.99 15.32 -20.06
N GLY A 211 -27.61 14.14 -20.16
CA GLY A 211 -27.09 13.00 -20.92
C GLY A 211 -27.69 12.89 -22.32
N ASP A 212 -26.98 12.20 -23.23
CA ASP A 212 -27.47 11.91 -24.58
C ASP A 212 -28.50 10.78 -24.55
N ALA A 213 -29.78 11.13 -24.37
CA ALA A 213 -30.87 10.17 -24.37
C ALA A 213 -31.02 9.42 -25.71
N PRO A 214 -30.98 10.08 -26.89
CA PRO A 214 -30.96 9.37 -28.17
C PRO A 214 -29.79 8.39 -28.33
N GLY A 215 -28.59 8.77 -27.89
CA GLY A 215 -27.41 7.88 -27.91
C GLY A 215 -27.54 6.70 -26.96
N ALA A 216 -28.06 6.91 -25.77
CA ALA A 216 -28.37 5.84 -24.85
C ALA A 216 -29.42 4.87 -25.41
N GLU A 217 -30.48 5.37 -26.04
CA GLU A 217 -31.48 4.51 -26.67
C GLU A 217 -30.90 3.68 -27.83
N ARG A 218 -29.97 4.25 -28.63
CA ARG A 218 -29.23 3.48 -29.66
C ARG A 218 -28.41 2.36 -29.01
N PHE A 219 -27.61 2.69 -28.01
CA PHE A 219 -26.81 1.70 -27.28
C PHE A 219 -27.68 0.57 -26.72
N TRP A 220 -28.79 0.90 -26.05
CA TRP A 220 -29.66 -0.10 -25.45
C TRP A 220 -30.47 -0.89 -26.49
N SER A 221 -30.81 -0.29 -27.63
CA SER A 221 -31.38 -1.01 -28.78
C SER A 221 -30.42 -2.10 -29.26
N ASP A 222 -29.14 -1.78 -29.40
CA ASP A 222 -28.11 -2.74 -29.82
C ASP A 222 -27.90 -3.86 -28.79
N VAL A 223 -27.92 -3.53 -27.49
CA VAL A 223 -27.77 -4.51 -26.40
C VAL A 223 -28.96 -5.47 -26.31
N THR A 224 -30.18 -4.97 -26.50
CA THR A 224 -31.42 -5.71 -26.26
C THR A 224 -31.96 -6.41 -27.50
N GLY A 225 -31.57 -5.96 -28.69
CA GLY A 225 -32.16 -6.34 -29.97
C GLY A 225 -33.56 -5.76 -30.22
N VAL A 226 -34.04 -4.87 -29.34
CA VAL A 226 -35.36 -4.23 -29.48
C VAL A 226 -35.20 -2.92 -30.25
N PRO A 227 -35.97 -2.69 -31.34
CA PRO A 227 -35.89 -1.46 -32.11
C PRO A 227 -36.18 -0.23 -31.25
N ARG A 228 -35.43 0.87 -31.45
CA ARG A 228 -35.66 2.14 -30.76
C ARG A 228 -37.11 2.65 -30.83
N THR A 229 -37.81 2.38 -31.93
CA THR A 229 -39.22 2.77 -32.11
C THR A 229 -40.17 2.09 -31.13
N ALA A 230 -39.76 0.96 -30.54
CA ALA A 230 -40.51 0.25 -29.51
C ALA A 230 -40.17 0.73 -28.08
N PHE A 231 -39.19 1.64 -27.91
CA PHE A 231 -38.86 2.19 -26.60
C PHE A 231 -39.90 3.23 -26.21
N MET A 232 -40.30 3.20 -24.94
CA MET A 232 -41.08 4.29 -24.36
C MET A 232 -40.19 5.51 -24.14
N ARG A 233 -40.83 6.67 -24.01
CA ARG A 233 -40.17 7.94 -23.71
C ARG A 233 -39.20 7.80 -22.53
N ALA A 234 -37.95 8.24 -22.75
CA ALA A 234 -36.93 8.24 -21.72
C ALA A 234 -37.35 9.04 -20.48
N THR A 235 -37.01 8.51 -19.30
CA THR A 235 -37.19 9.20 -18.02
C THR A 235 -35.96 10.07 -17.74
N LEU A 236 -36.12 11.39 -17.79
CA LEU A 236 -35.06 12.34 -17.47
C LEU A 236 -35.01 12.63 -15.97
N LYS A 237 -33.89 12.28 -15.34
CA LYS A 237 -33.60 12.60 -13.94
C LYS A 237 -33.03 14.02 -13.87
N LYS A 238 -33.72 14.90 -13.15
CA LYS A 238 -33.29 16.28 -12.89
C LYS A 238 -31.99 16.33 -12.10
N HIS A 239 -31.23 17.39 -12.31
CA HIS A 239 -29.98 17.64 -11.61
C HIS A 239 -30.19 17.84 -10.10
N ASN A 240 -29.40 17.13 -9.29
CA ASN A 240 -29.24 17.41 -7.87
C ASN A 240 -27.83 17.98 -7.62
N PRO A 241 -27.69 19.28 -7.31
CA PRO A 241 -26.41 20.00 -7.31
C PRO A 241 -25.39 19.53 -6.28
N LYS A 242 -25.76 18.65 -5.33
CA LYS A 242 -24.86 18.17 -4.26
C LYS A 242 -24.09 16.88 -4.56
N THR A 243 -24.06 16.41 -5.81
CA THR A 243 -23.40 15.14 -6.15
C THR A 243 -22.21 15.34 -7.09
N ASN A 244 -21.00 15.00 -6.63
CA ASN A 244 -19.80 14.89 -7.47
C ASN A 244 -19.89 13.65 -8.35
N ARG A 245 -20.74 13.72 -9.37
CA ARG A 245 -21.01 12.63 -10.29
C ARG A 245 -19.83 12.42 -11.24
N ARG A 246 -19.25 11.22 -11.22
CA ARG A 246 -18.13 10.81 -12.10
C ARG A 246 -18.56 10.13 -13.41
N ASN A 247 -19.83 9.72 -13.52
CA ASN A 247 -20.36 9.00 -14.69
C ASN A 247 -20.90 9.97 -15.77
N THR A 248 -20.12 10.94 -16.22
CA THR A 248 -20.56 12.00 -17.16
C THR A 248 -19.92 11.89 -18.55
N GLY A 249 -19.08 10.89 -18.79
CA GLY A 249 -18.39 10.69 -20.07
C GLY A 249 -19.23 10.04 -21.17
N ALA A 250 -18.66 9.93 -22.37
CA ALA A 250 -19.31 9.37 -23.57
C ALA A 250 -19.78 7.90 -23.42
N THR A 251 -19.24 7.18 -22.44
CA THR A 251 -19.62 5.79 -22.11
C THR A 251 -20.84 5.69 -21.19
N TYR A 252 -21.41 6.83 -20.77
CA TYR A 252 -22.60 6.84 -19.92
C TYR A 252 -23.88 6.76 -20.74
N HIS A 253 -24.55 5.60 -20.70
CA HIS A 253 -25.81 5.34 -21.40
C HIS A 253 -27.03 5.28 -20.46
N GLY A 254 -26.93 5.80 -19.24
CA GLY A 254 -28.00 5.72 -18.24
C GLY A 254 -28.30 4.28 -17.78
N CYS A 255 -29.48 4.10 -17.19
CA CYS A 255 -30.00 2.78 -16.81
C CYS A 255 -31.12 2.37 -17.78
N LEU A 256 -31.17 1.10 -18.14
CA LEU A 256 -32.33 0.54 -18.83
C LEU A 256 -33.39 0.15 -17.80
N VAL A 257 -34.63 0.55 -18.02
CA VAL A 257 -35.80 0.10 -17.26
C VAL A 257 -36.58 -0.87 -18.12
N ILE A 258 -36.81 -2.07 -17.60
CA ILE A 258 -37.63 -3.10 -18.24
C ILE A 258 -38.83 -3.37 -17.33
N TYR A 259 -40.03 -3.12 -17.85
CA TYR A 259 -41.28 -3.45 -17.19
C TYR A 259 -41.99 -4.56 -17.97
N VAL A 260 -42.35 -5.65 -17.29
CA VAL A 260 -43.12 -6.74 -17.90
C VAL A 260 -44.60 -6.52 -17.64
N THR A 261 -45.39 -6.35 -18.70
CA THR A 261 -46.84 -6.20 -18.58
C THR A 261 -47.49 -7.52 -18.13
N LYS A 262 -48.63 -7.40 -17.44
CA LYS A 262 -49.44 -8.55 -16.96
C LYS A 262 -48.60 -9.56 -16.15
N SER A 263 -47.71 -9.07 -15.28
CA SER A 263 -46.68 -9.89 -14.60
C SER A 263 -46.99 -10.28 -13.15
N ALA A 264 -48.23 -10.11 -12.68
CA ALA A 264 -48.59 -10.40 -11.28
C ALA A 264 -48.37 -11.86 -10.86
N GLU A 265 -48.86 -12.81 -11.66
CA GLU A 265 -48.63 -14.24 -11.39
C GLU A 265 -47.13 -14.58 -11.45
N LEU A 266 -46.42 -14.04 -12.44
CA LEU A 266 -44.99 -14.26 -12.58
C LEU A 266 -44.18 -13.67 -11.42
N TYR A 267 -44.52 -12.45 -10.97
CA TYR A 267 -43.90 -11.81 -9.81
C TYR A 267 -44.07 -12.68 -8.56
N ARG A 268 -45.29 -13.17 -8.29
CA ARG A 268 -45.56 -14.06 -7.14
C ARG A 268 -44.77 -15.37 -7.21
N ARG A 269 -44.59 -15.93 -8.40
CA ARG A 269 -43.73 -17.11 -8.60
C ARG A 269 -42.26 -16.83 -8.33
N VAL A 270 -41.76 -15.67 -8.78
CA VAL A 270 -40.37 -15.25 -8.53
C VAL A 270 -40.14 -15.00 -7.05
N GLU A 271 -41.08 -14.33 -6.38
CA GLU A 271 -41.07 -14.13 -4.93
C GLU A 271 -41.08 -15.45 -4.16
N GLY A 272 -41.98 -16.38 -4.50
CA GLY A 272 -42.01 -17.71 -3.90
C GLY A 272 -40.71 -18.48 -4.14
N ALA A 273 -40.15 -18.42 -5.36
CA ALA A 273 -38.87 -19.04 -5.68
C ALA A 273 -37.71 -18.47 -4.88
N TRP A 274 -37.69 -17.14 -4.62
CA TRP A 274 -36.68 -16.52 -3.77
C TRP A 274 -36.70 -17.11 -2.36
N TYR A 275 -37.88 -17.22 -1.75
CA TYR A 275 -37.99 -17.85 -0.43
C TYR A 275 -37.63 -19.34 -0.45
N GLY A 276 -37.91 -20.05 -1.55
CA GLY A 276 -37.40 -21.40 -1.78
C GLY A 276 -35.87 -21.46 -1.78
N ILE A 277 -35.18 -20.51 -2.42
CA ILE A 277 -33.71 -20.41 -2.40
C ILE A 277 -33.20 -20.13 -0.98
N VAL A 278 -33.85 -19.21 -0.25
CA VAL A 278 -33.48 -18.89 1.14
C VAL A 278 -33.57 -20.14 2.03
N LEU A 279 -34.66 -20.89 1.94
CA LEU A 279 -34.84 -22.14 2.70
C LEU A 279 -33.82 -23.21 2.28
N GLY A 280 -33.54 -23.32 0.97
CA GLY A 280 -32.57 -24.28 0.44
C GLY A 280 -31.10 -23.93 0.71
N ALA A 281 -30.80 -22.68 1.11
CA ALA A 281 -29.46 -22.24 1.50
C ALA A 281 -29.16 -22.50 2.99
N GLY A 282 -30.14 -22.96 3.77
CA GLY A 282 -29.91 -23.43 5.14
C GLY A 282 -28.97 -24.64 5.18
N PRO A 283 -28.32 -24.90 6.33
CA PRO A 283 -27.50 -26.10 6.48
C PRO A 283 -28.33 -27.35 6.20
N ALA A 284 -27.77 -28.30 5.45
CA ALA A 284 -28.37 -29.61 5.30
C ALA A 284 -28.55 -30.23 6.69
N SER A 285 -29.80 -30.62 7.02
CA SER A 285 -30.11 -31.37 8.24
C SER A 285 -29.53 -32.78 8.16
#